data_AF-A0A0F8C875-F1
#
_entry.id   AF-A0A0F8C875-F1
#
_cell.length_a   1.000
_cell.length_b   1.000
_cell.length_c   1.000
_cell.angle_alpha   90.00
_cell.angle_beta   90.00
_cell.angle_gamma   90.00
#
_symmetry.space_group_name_H-M   'P 1'
#
loop_
_entity.id
_entity.type
_entity.pdbx_description
1 polymer ?
#
loop_
_entity_poly.entity_id
_entity_poly.type
_entity_poly.pdbx_seq_one_letter_code
_entity_poly.pdbx_strand_id
1 'polypeptide(L)'
;MTVCKICGYDHSPDYCPKWESDKHTELLKELKSVSEKNGDTLRNIDTTMTEGLEDVVNEIRYNHEENMHLMTKNLEALTGIGKLLLNSLTVEYCQRYNEALNNYNNKRFDQCLKVLEKAEDLKSDDCRVYLLRGHVYEKQNKLKEALVSYMIASQTVPKNNRVYKAYCLYLISWVYFYMGDIDMAIKEIKESSRLHDIPEYGYQYARYISCRQLTLLKE
;
A
#
# COMPACT_ATOMS: atom_id res chain seq x y z
N MET A 1 59.48 23.83 80.69
CA MET A 1 58.01 23.66 80.79
C MET A 1 57.41 25.04 80.54
N THR A 2 57.20 25.35 79.27
CA THR A 2 56.76 26.67 78.84
C THR A 2 55.24 26.59 78.70
N VAL A 3 54.54 26.87 79.80
CA VAL A 3 53.08 26.78 79.84
C VAL A 3 52.48 27.69 78.77
N CYS A 4 51.68 27.11 77.88
CA CYS A 4 51.14 27.85 76.74
C CYS A 4 50.15 28.93 77.21
N LYS A 5 50.35 30.18 76.77
CA LYS A 5 49.48 31.33 77.12
C LYS A 5 48.04 31.20 76.61
N ILE A 6 47.77 30.30 75.67
CA ILE A 6 46.46 30.13 75.03
C ILE A 6 45.60 29.10 75.79
N CYS A 7 46.21 27.99 76.22
CA CYS A 7 45.49 26.87 76.85
C CYS A 7 45.81 26.64 78.33
N GLY A 8 46.94 27.14 78.83
CA GLY A 8 47.35 26.99 80.24
C GLY A 8 48.00 25.64 80.60
N TYR A 9 48.26 24.76 79.62
CA TYR A 9 48.91 23.45 79.82
C TYR A 9 50.31 23.41 79.16
N ASP A 10 51.17 22.49 79.59
CA ASP A 10 52.53 22.30 79.06
C ASP A 10 52.53 21.29 77.90
N HIS A 11 52.99 21.71 76.73
CA HIS A 11 53.04 20.94 75.49
C HIS A 11 54.17 21.49 74.59
N SER A 12 54.46 20.84 73.46
CA SER A 12 55.47 21.34 72.51
C SER A 12 55.14 22.78 72.08
N PRO A 13 56.14 23.69 71.95
CA PRO A 13 55.91 25.07 71.50
C PRO A 13 55.17 25.17 70.16
N ASP A 14 55.35 24.16 69.29
CA ASP A 14 54.81 24.12 67.93
C ASP A 14 53.40 23.54 67.83
N TYR A 15 52.81 23.04 68.93
CA TYR A 15 51.49 22.41 68.92
C TYR A 15 50.68 22.75 70.18
N CYS A 16 49.61 23.53 70.04
CA CYS A 16 48.67 23.87 71.13
C CYS A 16 47.28 23.26 70.90
N PRO A 17 46.82 22.32 71.75
CA PRO A 17 45.56 21.59 71.53
C PRO A 17 44.33 22.49 71.47
N LYS A 18 44.27 23.53 72.31
CA LYS A 18 43.13 24.46 72.35
C LYS A 18 43.09 25.38 71.14
N TRP A 19 44.25 25.91 70.72
CA TRP A 19 44.35 26.75 69.52
C TRP A 19 44.02 25.96 68.24
N GLU A 20 44.51 24.72 68.13
CA GLU A 20 44.14 23.80 67.04
C GLU A 20 42.64 23.48 67.07
N SER A 21 42.05 23.25 68.25
CA SER A 21 40.60 23.03 68.41
C SER A 21 39.77 24.26 68.02
N ASP A 22 40.18 25.47 68.42
CA ASP A 22 39.48 26.72 68.10
C ASP A 22 39.55 27.01 66.59
N LYS A 23 40.73 26.84 65.98
CA LYS A 23 40.93 26.96 64.54
C LYS A 23 40.12 25.91 63.75
N HIS A 24 40.10 24.67 64.23
CA HIS A 24 39.28 23.60 63.65
C HIS A 24 37.79 23.93 63.75
N THR A 25 37.34 24.50 64.87
CA THR A 25 35.93 24.91 65.07
C THR A 25 35.55 26.06 64.12
N GLU A 26 36.44 27.03 63.89
CA GLU A 26 36.20 28.13 62.97
C GLU A 26 36.16 27.66 61.51
N LEU A 27 37.10 26.80 61.10
CA LEU A 27 37.08 26.14 59.80
C LEU A 27 35.79 25.33 59.59
N LEU A 28 35.30 24.63 60.62
CA LEU A 28 34.03 23.91 60.54
C LEU A 28 32.83 24.86 60.33
N LYS A 29 32.83 26.05 60.94
CA LYS A 29 31.77 27.06 60.70
C LYS A 29 31.82 27.61 59.28
N GLU A 30 33.01 27.95 58.79
CA GLU A 30 33.20 28.42 57.41
C GLU A 30 32.77 27.35 56.40
N LEU A 31 33.19 26.10 56.62
CA LEU A 31 32.86 24.97 55.76
C LEU A 31 31.36 24.67 55.78
N LYS A 32 30.71 24.81 56.94
CA LYS A 32 29.24 24.74 57.05
C LYS A 32 28.56 25.87 56.27
N SER A 33 29.03 27.11 56.41
CA SER A 33 28.48 28.26 55.66
C SER A 33 28.66 28.11 54.15
N VAL A 34 29.81 27.62 53.68
CA VAL A 34 30.05 27.31 52.27
C VAL A 34 29.13 26.18 51.79
N SER A 35 28.93 25.14 52.60
CA SER A 35 28.03 24.04 52.25
C SER A 35 26.57 24.49 52.12
N GLU A 36 26.11 25.40 52.98
CA GLU A 36 24.77 25.98 52.93
C GLU A 36 24.58 26.82 51.65
N LYS A 37 25.54 27.71 51.33
CA LYS A 37 25.53 28.50 50.09
C LYS A 37 25.58 27.63 48.84
N ASN A 38 26.36 26.56 48.86
CA ASN A 38 26.41 25.58 47.76
C ASN A 38 25.07 24.85 47.61
N GLY A 39 24.40 24.52 48.72
CA GLY A 39 23.06 23.95 48.70
C GLY A 39 22.03 24.89 48.07
N ASP A 40 22.04 26.16 48.45
CA ASP A 40 21.14 27.19 47.91
C ASP A 40 21.37 27.45 46.41
N THR A 41 22.64 27.53 45.99
CA THR A 41 22.99 27.71 44.57
C THR A 41 22.60 26.51 43.71
N LEU A 42 22.81 25.28 44.19
CA LEU A 42 22.35 24.08 43.50
C LEU A 42 20.83 24.05 43.36
N ARG A 43 20.10 24.44 44.40
CA ARG A 43 18.62 24.53 44.36
C ARG A 43 18.14 25.57 43.36
N ASN A 44 18.79 26.73 43.29
CA ASN A 44 18.46 27.76 42.31
C ASN A 44 18.73 27.29 40.88
N ILE A 45 19.87 26.64 40.63
CA ILE A 45 20.20 26.05 39.31
C ILE A 45 19.16 25.02 38.91
N ASP A 46 18.78 24.11 39.82
CA ASP A 46 17.76 23.08 39.57
C ASP A 46 16.41 23.69 39.21
N THR A 47 15.99 24.74 39.93
CA THR A 47 14.74 25.46 39.66
C THR A 47 14.77 26.12 38.28
N THR A 48 15.83 26.89 37.97
CA THR A 48 15.97 27.58 36.68
C THR A 48 16.11 26.60 35.51
N MET A 49 16.81 25.47 35.70
CA MET A 49 16.90 24.42 34.68
C MET A 49 15.56 23.73 34.46
N THR A 50 14.80 23.48 35.51
CA THR A 50 13.48 22.84 35.41
C THR A 50 12.51 23.74 34.63
N GLU A 51 12.46 25.04 34.97
CA GLU A 51 11.64 26.02 34.26
C GLU A 51 12.06 26.14 32.79
N GLY A 52 13.35 26.27 32.51
CA GLY A 52 13.86 26.36 31.13
C GLY A 52 13.63 25.09 30.30
N LEU A 53 13.69 23.90 30.92
CA LEU A 53 13.37 22.63 30.26
C LEU A 53 11.86 22.53 29.97
N GLU A 54 11.01 23.02 30.87
CA GLU A 54 9.56 23.03 30.67
C GLU A 54 9.17 23.91 29.48
N ASP A 55 9.78 25.09 29.35
CA ASP A 55 9.58 25.98 28.20
C ASP A 55 9.99 25.32 26.87
N VAL A 56 11.17 24.70 26.83
CA VAL A 56 11.65 23.99 25.62
C VAL A 56 10.75 22.82 25.26
N VAL A 57 10.29 22.03 26.24
CA VAL A 57 9.36 20.91 26.00
C VAL A 57 8.01 21.42 25.51
N ASN A 58 7.51 22.52 26.06
CA ASN A 58 6.27 23.16 25.62
C ASN A 58 6.38 23.65 24.17
N GLU A 59 7.50 24.27 23.81
CA GLU A 59 7.77 24.75 22.46
C GLU A 59 7.90 23.60 21.45
N ILE A 60 8.59 22.52 21.81
CA ILE A 60 8.67 21.30 20.97
C ILE A 60 7.30 20.67 20.79
N ARG A 61 6.49 20.59 21.85
CA ARG A 61 5.13 20.05 21.79
C ARG A 61 4.25 20.88 20.86
N TYR A 62 4.29 22.20 20.99
CA TYR A 62 3.53 23.11 20.13
C TYR A 62 3.93 22.95 18.65
N ASN A 63 5.22 22.98 18.36
CA ASN A 63 5.73 22.77 17.00
C ASN A 63 5.39 21.37 16.46
N HIS A 64 5.40 20.34 17.32
CA HIS A 64 4.99 18.99 16.93
C HIS A 64 3.50 18.93 16.57
N GLU A 65 2.63 19.53 17.37
CA GLU A 65 1.19 19.61 17.12
C GLU A 65 0.88 20.33 15.80
N GLU A 66 1.56 21.46 15.53
CA GLU A 66 1.41 22.19 14.27
C GLU A 66 1.86 21.35 13.07
N ASN A 67 3.00 20.67 13.18
CA ASN A 67 3.51 19.77 12.14
C ASN A 67 2.56 18.59 11.90
N MET A 68 2.00 17.99 12.95
CA MET A 68 1.02 16.90 12.85
C MET A 68 -0.27 17.35 12.18
N HIS A 69 -0.73 18.57 12.46
CA HIS A 69 -1.90 19.16 11.80
C HIS A 69 -1.65 19.42 10.31
N LEU A 70 -0.49 19.98 9.98
CA LEU A 70 -0.09 20.22 8.59
C LEU A 70 0.04 18.91 7.81
N MET A 71 0.64 17.88 8.42
CA MET A 71 0.77 16.55 7.82
C MET A 71 -0.60 15.92 7.55
N THR A 72 -1.56 16.09 8.46
CA THR A 72 -2.94 15.60 8.29
C THR A 72 -3.62 16.27 7.09
N LYS A 73 -3.54 17.60 6.98
CA LYS A 73 -4.10 18.33 5.83
C LYS A 73 -3.45 17.93 4.50
N ASN A 74 -2.14 17.71 4.49
CA ASN A 74 -1.43 17.24 3.30
C ASN A 74 -1.89 15.85 2.87
N LEU A 75 -2.11 14.93 3.82
CA LEU A 75 -2.65 13.59 3.54
C LEU A 75 -4.06 13.65 2.95
N GLU A 76 -4.93 14.52 3.48
CA GLU A 76 -6.28 14.73 2.93
C GLU A 76 -6.23 15.27 1.50
N ALA A 77 -5.38 16.27 1.24
CA ALA A 77 -5.21 16.84 -0.09
C ALA A 77 -4.70 15.80 -1.10
N LEU A 78 -3.66 15.03 -0.73
CA LEU A 78 -3.13 13.95 -1.56
C LEU A 78 -4.18 12.87 -1.83
N THR A 79 -4.98 12.51 -0.83
CA THR A 79 -6.09 11.56 -0.99
C THR A 79 -7.16 12.09 -1.94
N GLY A 80 -7.50 13.38 -1.83
CA GLY A 80 -8.44 14.06 -2.73
C GLY A 80 -7.94 14.07 -4.17
N ILE A 81 -6.67 14.43 -4.38
CA ILE A 81 -6.01 14.41 -5.69
C ILE A 81 -6.01 12.99 -6.27
N GLY A 82 -5.68 11.97 -5.47
CA GLY A 82 -5.70 10.57 -5.89
C GLY A 82 -7.08 10.12 -6.37
N LYS A 83 -8.15 10.50 -5.66
CA LYS A 83 -9.54 10.21 -6.08
C LYS A 83 -9.91 10.91 -7.39
N LEU A 84 -9.52 12.17 -7.56
CA LEU A 84 -9.78 12.93 -8.80
C LEU A 84 -9.07 12.31 -10.00
N LEU A 85 -7.79 11.94 -9.84
CA LEU A 85 -7.02 11.27 -10.88
C LEU A 85 -7.63 9.92 -11.25
N LEU A 86 -8.01 9.11 -10.26
CA LEU A 86 -8.69 7.83 -10.50
C LEU A 86 -10.00 8.05 -11.27
N ASN A 87 -10.83 9.01 -10.86
CA ASN A 87 -12.06 9.33 -11.57
C ASN A 87 -11.77 9.76 -13.02
N SER A 88 -10.79 10.63 -13.23
CA SER A 88 -10.39 11.06 -14.59
C SER A 88 -9.97 9.87 -15.46
N LEU A 89 -9.12 8.98 -14.94
CA LEU A 89 -8.68 7.78 -15.65
C LEU A 89 -9.85 6.84 -15.95
N THR A 90 -10.79 6.66 -15.01
CA THR A 90 -11.98 5.83 -15.26
C THR A 90 -12.88 6.41 -16.33
N VAL A 91 -13.05 7.73 -16.37
CA VAL A 91 -13.83 8.42 -17.41
C VAL A 91 -13.16 8.24 -18.77
N GLU A 92 -11.85 8.48 -18.84
CA GLU A 92 -11.11 8.31 -20.08
C GLU A 92 -11.16 6.85 -20.56
N TYR A 93 -10.97 5.88 -19.67
CA TYR A 93 -11.12 4.46 -19.98
C TYR A 93 -12.50 4.15 -20.59
N CYS A 94 -13.58 4.64 -19.97
CA CYS A 94 -14.94 4.42 -20.47
C CYS A 94 -15.13 5.03 -21.87
N GLN A 95 -14.56 6.21 -22.11
CA GLN A 95 -14.60 6.85 -23.43
C GLN A 95 -13.86 6.02 -24.48
N ARG A 96 -12.63 5.56 -24.20
CA ARG A 96 -11.87 4.71 -25.13
C ARG A 96 -12.58 3.40 -25.41
N TYR A 97 -13.12 2.74 -24.38
CA TYR A 97 -13.86 1.49 -24.55
C TYR A 97 -15.11 1.68 -25.43
N ASN A 98 -15.87 2.76 -25.23
CA ASN A 98 -17.02 3.08 -26.07
C ASN A 98 -16.63 3.41 -27.51
N GLU A 99 -15.52 4.13 -27.71
CA GLU A 99 -14.96 4.40 -29.03
C GLU A 99 -14.55 3.09 -29.73
N ALA A 100 -13.90 2.17 -29.02
CA ALA A 100 -13.55 0.85 -29.55
C ALA A 100 -14.80 0.06 -29.97
N LEU A 101 -15.85 0.04 -29.13
CA LEU A 101 -17.13 -0.59 -29.47
C LEU A 101 -17.77 0.02 -30.72
N ASN A 102 -17.76 1.35 -30.84
CA ASN A 102 -18.28 2.03 -32.02
C ASN A 102 -17.47 1.65 -33.28
N ASN A 103 -16.15 1.58 -33.18
CA ASN A 103 -15.31 1.13 -34.29
C ASN A 103 -15.56 -0.32 -34.67
N TYR A 104 -15.77 -1.21 -33.69
CA TYR A 104 -16.16 -2.60 -33.93
C TYR A 104 -17.50 -2.71 -34.66
N ASN A 105 -18.53 -1.98 -34.19
CA ASN A 105 -19.85 -1.97 -34.82
C ASN A 105 -19.82 -1.44 -36.26
N ASN A 106 -18.94 -0.47 -36.53
CA ASN A 106 -18.71 0.06 -37.88
C ASN A 106 -17.73 -0.78 -38.71
N LYS A 107 -17.34 -1.99 -38.26
CA LYS A 107 -16.38 -2.88 -38.91
C LYS A 107 -14.99 -2.28 -39.16
N ARG A 108 -14.64 -1.21 -38.45
CA ARG A 108 -13.31 -0.57 -38.49
C ARG A 108 -12.36 -1.29 -37.53
N PHE A 109 -12.02 -2.53 -37.86
CA PHE A 109 -11.32 -3.45 -36.96
C PHE A 109 -9.92 -2.99 -36.56
N ASP A 110 -9.12 -2.46 -37.49
CA ASP A 110 -7.76 -2.00 -37.15
C ASP A 110 -7.77 -0.76 -36.26
N GLN A 111 -8.75 0.14 -36.45
CA GLN A 111 -8.95 1.28 -35.56
C GLN A 111 -9.43 0.81 -34.18
N CYS A 112 -10.33 -0.18 -34.14
CA CYS A 112 -10.78 -0.78 -32.89
C CYS A 112 -9.59 -1.31 -32.08
N LEU A 113 -8.68 -2.07 -32.69
CA LEU A 113 -7.48 -2.59 -32.02
C LEU A 113 -6.59 -1.48 -31.46
N LYS A 114 -6.32 -0.42 -32.24
CA LYS A 114 -5.54 0.74 -31.77
C LYS A 114 -6.18 1.47 -30.59
N VAL A 115 -7.51 1.56 -30.56
CA VAL A 115 -8.23 2.19 -29.44
C VAL A 115 -8.24 1.26 -28.23
N LEU A 116 -8.33 -0.06 -28.43
CA LEU A 116 -8.25 -1.05 -27.37
C LEU A 116 -6.88 -1.06 -26.69
N GLU A 117 -5.77 -0.89 -27.43
CA GLU A 117 -4.43 -0.72 -26.86
C GLU A 117 -4.40 0.44 -25.85
N LYS A 118 -4.97 1.60 -26.22
CA LYS A 118 -5.07 2.75 -25.31
C LYS A 118 -5.97 2.48 -24.09
N ALA A 119 -7.03 1.70 -24.26
CA ALA A 119 -7.90 1.33 -23.15
C ALA A 119 -7.19 0.36 -22.18
N GLU A 120 -6.35 -0.54 -22.70
CA GLU A 120 -5.50 -1.43 -21.92
C GLU A 120 -4.44 -0.66 -21.12
N ASP A 121 -3.82 0.36 -21.72
CA ASP A 121 -2.86 1.24 -21.02
C ASP A 121 -3.47 1.97 -19.81
N LEU A 122 -4.76 2.33 -19.91
CA LEU A 122 -5.50 2.99 -18.82
C LEU A 122 -5.97 2.00 -17.75
N LYS A 123 -6.34 0.79 -18.16
CA LYS A 123 -6.83 -0.27 -17.27
C LYS A 123 -6.55 -1.65 -17.85
N SER A 124 -5.42 -2.20 -17.46
CA SER A 124 -4.89 -3.46 -18.02
C SER A 124 -5.61 -4.73 -17.54
N ASP A 125 -6.45 -4.63 -16.51
CA ASP A 125 -7.13 -5.77 -15.86
C ASP A 125 -8.60 -5.95 -16.27
N ASP A 126 -9.11 -5.17 -17.23
CA ASP A 126 -10.52 -5.26 -17.62
C ASP A 126 -10.78 -6.32 -18.70
N CYS A 127 -11.41 -7.43 -18.30
CA CYS A 127 -11.76 -8.55 -19.19
C CYS A 127 -12.54 -8.14 -20.45
N ARG A 128 -13.30 -7.04 -20.42
CA ARG A 128 -14.11 -6.56 -21.55
C ARG A 128 -13.27 -6.10 -22.72
N VAL A 129 -12.11 -5.50 -22.45
CA VAL A 129 -11.16 -5.05 -23.48
C VAL A 129 -10.67 -6.27 -24.27
N TYR A 130 -10.27 -7.32 -23.57
CA TYR A 130 -9.79 -8.57 -24.15
C TYR A 130 -10.90 -9.35 -24.88
N LEU A 131 -12.13 -9.34 -24.36
CA LEU A 131 -13.30 -9.91 -25.05
C LEU A 131 -13.55 -9.21 -26.39
N LEU A 132 -13.58 -7.88 -26.40
CA LEU A 132 -13.79 -7.12 -27.63
C LEU A 132 -12.64 -7.36 -28.63
N ARG A 133 -11.39 -7.42 -28.14
CA ARG A 133 -10.23 -7.76 -28.97
C ARG A 133 -10.36 -9.15 -29.60
N GLY A 134 -10.79 -10.15 -28.83
CA GLY A 134 -11.05 -11.50 -29.33
C GLY A 134 -12.11 -11.51 -30.43
N HIS A 135 -13.22 -10.78 -30.24
CA HIS A 135 -14.26 -10.62 -31.25
C HIS A 135 -13.74 -9.93 -32.52
N VAL A 136 -12.88 -8.92 -32.39
CA VAL A 136 -12.25 -8.26 -33.55
C VAL A 136 -11.40 -9.25 -34.34
N TYR A 137 -10.54 -10.03 -33.68
CA TYR A 137 -9.71 -11.03 -34.35
C TYR A 137 -10.54 -12.15 -34.98
N GLU A 138 -11.61 -12.58 -34.32
CA GLU A 138 -12.58 -13.52 -34.89
C GLU A 138 -13.19 -12.99 -36.19
N LYS A 139 -13.63 -11.72 -36.23
CA LYS A 139 -14.15 -11.09 -37.46
C LYS A 139 -13.09 -10.95 -38.55
N GLN A 140 -11.82 -10.90 -38.19
CA GLN A 140 -10.69 -10.93 -39.12
C GLN A 140 -10.26 -12.37 -39.49
N ASN A 141 -10.97 -13.41 -39.02
CA ASN A 141 -10.63 -14.83 -39.19
C ASN A 141 -9.26 -15.23 -38.60
N LYS A 142 -8.77 -14.46 -37.63
CA LYS A 142 -7.52 -14.69 -36.89
C LYS A 142 -7.80 -15.47 -35.61
N LEU A 143 -8.12 -16.75 -35.77
CA LEU A 143 -8.62 -17.58 -34.67
C LEU A 143 -7.60 -17.78 -33.54
N LYS A 144 -6.30 -17.84 -33.84
CA LYS A 144 -5.24 -18.02 -32.83
C LYS A 144 -5.14 -16.82 -31.91
N GLU A 145 -5.17 -15.62 -32.48
CA GLU A 145 -5.13 -14.35 -31.77
C GLU A 145 -6.43 -14.11 -30.97
N ALA A 146 -7.58 -14.54 -31.53
CA ALA A 146 -8.85 -14.53 -30.84
C ALA A 146 -8.82 -15.43 -29.58
N LEU A 147 -8.31 -16.66 -29.73
CA LEU A 147 -8.18 -17.62 -28.64
C LEU A 147 -7.35 -17.05 -27.48
N VAL A 148 -6.17 -16.51 -27.78
CA VAL A 148 -5.30 -15.88 -26.78
C VAL A 148 -6.02 -14.73 -26.08
N SER A 149 -6.73 -13.88 -26.82
CA SER A 149 -7.47 -12.75 -26.24
C SER A 149 -8.59 -13.22 -25.31
N TYR A 150 -9.37 -14.24 -25.70
CA TYR A 150 -10.41 -14.80 -24.83
C TYR A 150 -9.84 -15.51 -23.60
N MET A 151 -8.68 -16.17 -23.71
CA MET A 151 -8.00 -16.76 -22.56
C MET A 151 -7.58 -15.69 -21.54
N ILE A 152 -6.97 -14.60 -21.99
CA ILE A 152 -6.60 -13.47 -21.13
C ILE A 152 -7.87 -12.87 -20.49
N ALA A 153 -8.96 -12.73 -21.26
CA ALA A 153 -10.24 -12.30 -20.70
C ALA A 153 -10.69 -13.23 -19.56
N SER A 154 -10.65 -14.55 -19.76
CA SER A 154 -11.08 -15.52 -18.74
C SER A 154 -10.26 -15.48 -17.44
N GLN A 155 -9.00 -15.04 -17.52
CA GLN A 155 -8.07 -14.91 -16.38
C GLN A 155 -8.25 -13.58 -15.65
N THR A 156 -8.67 -12.52 -16.35
CA THR A 156 -8.88 -11.17 -15.80
C THR A 156 -10.29 -10.97 -15.26
N VAL A 157 -11.23 -11.89 -15.51
CA VAL A 157 -12.56 -11.85 -14.89
C VAL A 157 -12.44 -11.87 -13.36
N PRO A 158 -13.11 -10.94 -12.64
CA PRO A 158 -13.17 -10.95 -11.19
C PRO A 158 -13.65 -12.30 -10.65
N LYS A 159 -13.00 -12.82 -9.59
CA LYS A 159 -13.26 -14.18 -9.05
C LYS A 159 -14.73 -14.46 -8.70
N ASN A 160 -15.48 -13.43 -8.32
CA ASN A 160 -16.89 -13.53 -7.97
C ASN A 160 -17.84 -13.54 -9.20
N ASN A 161 -17.35 -13.19 -10.39
CA ASN A 161 -18.16 -13.06 -11.59
C ASN A 161 -18.14 -14.34 -12.44
N ARG A 162 -18.79 -15.38 -11.93
CA ARG A 162 -18.87 -16.70 -12.60
C ARG A 162 -19.52 -16.62 -13.97
N VAL A 163 -20.48 -15.71 -14.17
CA VAL A 163 -21.21 -15.52 -15.43
C VAL A 163 -20.27 -15.07 -16.54
N TYR A 164 -19.45 -14.04 -16.31
CA TYR A 164 -18.48 -13.59 -17.31
C TYR A 164 -17.40 -14.64 -17.59
N LYS A 165 -16.98 -15.39 -16.57
CA LYS A 165 -16.02 -16.47 -16.75
C LYS A 165 -16.60 -17.59 -17.63
N ALA A 166 -17.85 -18.00 -17.38
CA ALA A 166 -18.56 -18.95 -18.22
C ALA A 166 -18.63 -18.46 -19.67
N TYR A 167 -19.03 -17.20 -19.89
CA TYR A 167 -19.08 -16.61 -21.22
C TYR A 167 -17.73 -16.65 -21.96
N CYS A 168 -16.61 -16.35 -21.27
CA CYS A 168 -15.29 -16.47 -21.86
C CYS A 168 -14.96 -17.92 -22.28
N LEU A 169 -15.23 -18.89 -21.40
CA LEU A 169 -15.01 -20.32 -21.68
C LEU A 169 -15.87 -20.81 -22.85
N TYR A 170 -17.11 -20.33 -22.95
CA TYR A 170 -17.95 -20.57 -24.12
C TYR A 170 -17.29 -20.08 -25.41
N LEU A 171 -16.81 -18.83 -25.45
CA LEU A 171 -16.13 -18.30 -26.64
C LEU A 171 -14.84 -19.06 -26.97
N ILE A 172 -14.06 -19.44 -25.96
CA ILE A 172 -12.86 -20.28 -26.12
C ILE A 172 -13.25 -21.64 -26.73
N SER A 173 -14.30 -22.29 -26.21
CA SER A 173 -14.79 -23.56 -26.73
C SER A 173 -15.21 -23.47 -28.19
N TRP A 174 -15.84 -22.35 -28.55
CA TRP A 174 -16.27 -22.07 -29.91
C TRP A 174 -15.05 -21.92 -30.82
N VAL A 175 -14.03 -21.14 -30.43
CA VAL A 175 -12.81 -21.02 -31.22
C VAL A 175 -12.08 -22.35 -31.41
N TYR A 176 -11.97 -23.18 -30.35
CA TYR A 176 -11.38 -24.52 -30.47
C TYR A 176 -12.14 -25.41 -31.46
N PHE A 177 -13.47 -25.36 -31.44
CA PHE A 177 -14.30 -26.09 -32.40
C PHE A 177 -14.02 -25.66 -33.84
N TYR A 178 -13.88 -24.35 -34.12
CA TYR A 178 -13.53 -23.85 -35.45
C TYR A 178 -12.10 -24.19 -35.88
N MET A 179 -11.18 -24.36 -34.94
CA MET A 179 -9.83 -24.87 -35.21
C MET A 179 -9.80 -26.38 -35.47
N GLY A 180 -10.89 -27.10 -35.19
CA GLY A 180 -10.98 -28.56 -35.32
C GLY A 180 -10.59 -29.34 -34.06
N ASP A 181 -10.23 -28.67 -32.97
CA ASP A 181 -9.92 -29.31 -31.69
C ASP A 181 -11.22 -29.54 -30.90
N ILE A 182 -11.94 -30.59 -31.27
CA ILE A 182 -13.28 -30.89 -30.72
C ILE A 182 -13.17 -31.29 -29.24
N ASP A 183 -12.11 -31.98 -28.82
CA ASP A 183 -11.97 -32.42 -27.43
C ASP A 183 -11.73 -31.25 -26.48
N MET A 184 -10.89 -30.27 -26.87
CA MET A 184 -10.76 -29.04 -26.09
C MET A 184 -12.06 -28.24 -26.10
N ALA A 185 -12.77 -28.16 -27.22
CA ALA A 185 -14.07 -27.50 -27.26
C ALA A 185 -15.07 -28.11 -26.27
N ILE A 186 -15.19 -29.44 -26.22
CA ILE A 186 -16.06 -30.16 -25.27
C ILE A 186 -15.66 -29.89 -23.82
N LYS A 187 -14.35 -29.88 -23.53
CA LYS A 187 -13.83 -29.61 -22.19
C LYS A 187 -14.23 -28.22 -21.71
N GLU A 188 -14.00 -27.20 -22.52
CA GLU A 188 -14.24 -25.80 -22.13
C GLU A 188 -15.74 -25.48 -22.03
N ILE A 189 -16.59 -25.99 -22.94
CA ILE A 189 -18.05 -25.76 -22.87
C ILE A 189 -18.68 -26.47 -21.66
N LYS A 190 -18.15 -27.64 -21.27
CA LYS A 190 -18.58 -28.35 -20.07
C LYS A 190 -18.25 -27.55 -18.81
N GLU A 191 -17.06 -26.93 -18.76
CA GLU A 191 -16.72 -26.04 -17.64
C GLU A 191 -17.59 -24.78 -17.63
N SER A 192 -17.87 -24.20 -18.80
CA SER A 192 -18.80 -23.08 -18.92
C SER A 192 -20.17 -23.38 -18.32
N SER A 193 -20.79 -24.50 -18.71
CA SER A 193 -22.10 -24.94 -18.18
C SER A 193 -22.06 -25.23 -16.68
N ARG A 194 -20.94 -25.71 -16.13
CA ARG A 194 -20.78 -25.87 -14.67
C ARG A 194 -20.76 -24.54 -13.91
N LEU A 195 -20.16 -23.51 -14.48
CA LEU A 195 -20.06 -22.19 -13.84
C LEU A 195 -21.36 -21.40 -13.90
N HIS A 196 -22.06 -21.49 -15.02
CA HIS A 196 -23.34 -20.85 -15.22
C HIS A 196 -24.18 -21.67 -16.20
N ASP A 197 -25.28 -22.22 -15.69
CA ASP A 197 -26.17 -23.06 -16.49
C ASP A 197 -27.09 -22.17 -17.34
N ILE A 198 -26.77 -22.07 -18.63
CA ILE A 198 -27.66 -21.48 -19.63
C ILE A 198 -27.93 -22.50 -20.75
N PRO A 199 -29.17 -22.54 -21.28
CA PRO A 199 -29.57 -23.54 -22.28
C PRO A 199 -28.64 -23.58 -23.51
N GLU A 200 -28.10 -22.43 -23.91
CA GLU A 200 -27.21 -22.31 -25.06
C GLU A 200 -25.92 -23.11 -24.87
N TYR A 201 -25.35 -23.17 -23.67
CA TYR A 201 -24.14 -23.95 -23.41
C TYR A 201 -24.40 -25.44 -23.49
N GLY A 202 -25.53 -25.90 -22.97
CA GLY A 202 -25.97 -27.29 -23.08
C GLY A 202 -26.18 -27.71 -24.55
N TYR A 203 -26.82 -26.84 -25.34
CA TYR A 203 -27.00 -27.07 -26.78
C TYR A 203 -25.66 -27.21 -27.51
N GLN A 204 -24.69 -26.33 -27.24
CA GLN A 204 -23.39 -26.37 -27.92
C GLN A 204 -22.55 -27.58 -27.47
N TYR A 205 -22.64 -27.96 -26.19
CA TYR A 205 -22.03 -29.20 -25.71
C TYR A 205 -22.59 -30.43 -26.45
N ALA A 206 -23.92 -30.55 -26.58
CA ALA A 206 -24.55 -31.64 -27.32
C ALA A 206 -24.14 -31.67 -28.80
N ARG A 207 -24.01 -30.48 -29.42
CA ARG A 207 -23.51 -30.33 -30.78
C ARG A 207 -22.07 -30.84 -30.92
N TYR A 208 -21.16 -30.44 -30.02
CA TYR A 208 -19.76 -30.85 -30.10
C TYR A 208 -19.58 -32.36 -29.91
N ILE A 209 -20.33 -32.97 -29.00
CA ILE A 209 -20.33 -34.43 -28.79
C ILE A 209 -20.80 -35.16 -30.05
N SER A 210 -21.89 -34.70 -30.67
CA SER A 210 -22.39 -35.26 -31.93
C SER A 210 -21.34 -35.18 -33.04
N CYS A 211 -20.66 -34.03 -33.17
CA CYS A 211 -19.58 -33.86 -34.14
C CYS A 211 -18.41 -34.81 -33.86
N ARG A 212 -18.00 -34.99 -32.60
CA ARG A 212 -16.92 -35.93 -32.24
C ARG A 212 -17.27 -37.37 -32.62
N GLN A 213 -18.49 -37.82 -32.35
CA GLN A 213 -18.94 -39.17 -32.71
C GLN A 213 -18.90 -39.40 -34.22
N LEU A 214 -19.30 -38.40 -35.02
CA LEU A 214 -19.22 -38.48 -36.48
C LEU A 214 -17.78 -38.56 -36.99
N THR A 215 -16.82 -37.89 -36.35
CA THR A 215 -15.41 -37.99 -36.70
C THR A 215 -14.87 -39.39 -36.45
N LEU A 216 -15.16 -39.96 -35.27
CA LEU A 216 -14.73 -41.32 -34.90
C LEU A 216 -15.34 -42.42 -35.78
N LEU A 217 -16.50 -42.18 -36.40
CA LEU A 217 -17.13 -43.12 -37.33
C LEU A 217 -16.52 -43.08 -38.75
N LYS A 218 -15.68 -42.08 -39.05
CA LYS A 218 -15.02 -41.92 -40.36
C LYS A 218 -13.56 -42.38 -40.36
N GLU A 219 -13.02 -42.69 -39.19
CA GLU A 219 -11.70 -43.29 -38.96
C GLU A 219 -11.80 -44.82 -38.95
#